data_AF-A0A814LCP5-F1
#
_entry.id   AF-A0A814LCP5-F1
#
_cell.length_a   1.000
_cell.length_b   1.000
_cell.length_c   1.000
_cell.angle_alpha   90.00
_cell.angle_beta   90.00
_cell.angle_gamma   90.00
#
_symmetry.space_group_name_H-M   'P 1'
#
loop_
_entity.id
_entity.type
_entity.pdbx_description
1 polymer ?
#
loop_
_entity_poly.entity_id
_entity_poly.type
_entity_poly.pdbx_seq_one_letter_code
_entity_poly.pdbx_strand_id
1 'polypeptide(L)'
;MKFQVLYDNGIISLRPDGVQLLMALRDKFNEIIAIIVKLNNLDRMPVGPSVIDTVINNVDSMLFRPSLKCILRIKLRIELDNCQRLIHQIIGSYLTPKSHARIGFIFNFISSDEFLTYIFNFKSTGNHAIIKEITDDLRVFMRDVEIID
;
A
#
# COMPACT_ATOMS: atom_id res chain seq x y z
N MET A 1 13.42 -2.52 -14.83
CA MET A 1 14.83 -2.29 -15.22
C MET A 1 15.28 -0.82 -15.25
N LYS A 2 14.46 0.19 -15.62
CA LYS A 2 14.95 1.59 -15.73
C LYS A 2 15.37 2.25 -14.40
N PHE A 3 14.61 2.08 -13.32
CA PHE A 3 14.95 2.67 -12.02
C PHE A 3 16.24 2.07 -11.45
N GLN A 4 16.37 0.74 -11.52
CA GLN A 4 17.58 0.03 -11.09
C GLN A 4 18.83 0.54 -11.78
N VAL A 5 18.79 0.74 -13.11
CA VAL A 5 19.93 1.31 -13.85
C VAL A 5 20.31 2.70 -13.34
N LEU A 6 19.35 3.57 -13.00
CA LEU A 6 19.67 4.89 -12.43
C LEU A 6 20.28 4.80 -11.04
N TYR A 7 19.86 3.82 -10.24
CA TYR A 7 20.40 3.57 -8.92
C TYR A 7 21.82 2.99 -8.98
N ASP A 8 22.04 1.94 -9.77
CA ASP A 8 23.33 1.23 -9.87
C ASP A 8 24.44 2.13 -10.45
N ASN A 9 24.07 3.03 -11.36
CA ASN A 9 25.02 4.01 -11.91
C ASN A 9 25.23 5.23 -11.01
N GLY A 10 24.67 5.23 -9.79
CA GLY A 10 24.81 6.32 -8.83
C GLY A 10 24.12 7.62 -9.22
N ILE A 11 23.37 7.66 -10.32
CA ILE A 11 22.76 8.87 -10.87
C ILE A 11 21.82 9.52 -9.85
N ILE A 12 21.07 8.69 -9.12
CA ILE A 12 20.16 9.17 -8.08
C ILE A 12 20.95 9.60 -6.85
N SER A 13 21.86 8.78 -6.35
CA SER A 13 22.60 9.04 -5.10
C SER A 13 23.56 10.22 -5.18
N LEU A 14 24.02 10.58 -6.38
CA LEU A 14 24.88 11.74 -6.61
C LEU A 14 24.10 13.08 -6.60
N ARG A 15 22.76 13.04 -6.57
CA ARG A 15 21.96 14.26 -6.38
C ARG A 15 22.06 14.77 -4.94
N PRO A 16 22.00 16.11 -4.72
CA PRO A 16 22.00 16.68 -3.37
C PRO A 16 20.89 16.16 -2.45
N ASP A 17 19.73 15.82 -3.02
CA ASP A 17 18.55 15.29 -2.34
C ASP A 17 18.35 13.77 -2.56
N GLY A 18 19.25 13.12 -3.29
CA GLY A 18 19.04 11.79 -3.84
C GLY A 18 18.88 10.69 -2.79
N VAL A 19 19.78 10.70 -1.81
CA VAL A 19 19.75 9.72 -0.70
C VAL A 19 18.50 9.92 0.15
N GLN A 20 18.13 11.17 0.46
CA GLN A 20 16.94 11.49 1.24
C GLN A 20 15.66 11.03 0.52
N LEU A 21 15.58 11.24 -0.80
CA LEU A 21 14.45 10.77 -1.62
C LEU A 21 14.36 9.24 -1.64
N LEU A 22 15.50 8.53 -1.72
CA LEU A 22 15.53 7.07 -1.69
C LEU A 22 15.12 6.51 -0.32
N MET A 23 15.56 7.15 0.78
CA MET A 23 15.12 6.79 2.14
C MET A 23 13.63 7.03 2.31
N ALA A 24 13.13 8.20 1.91
CA ALA A 24 11.70 8.50 1.93
C ALA A 24 10.88 7.49 1.10
N LEU A 25 11.43 7.01 -0.02
CA LEU A 25 10.77 6.02 -0.86
C LEU A 25 10.69 4.67 -0.17
N ARG A 26 11.79 4.23 0.47
CA ARG A 26 11.81 3.03 1.30
C ARG A 26 10.77 3.11 2.42
N ASP A 27 10.77 4.20 3.18
CA ASP A 27 9.85 4.39 4.30
C ASP A 27 8.40 4.37 3.83
N LYS A 28 8.12 4.98 2.67
CA LYS A 28 6.79 4.96 2.08
C LYS A 28 6.34 3.56 1.67
N PHE A 29 7.22 2.75 1.08
CA PHE A 29 6.91 1.35 0.79
C PHE A 29 6.61 0.57 2.07
N ASN A 30 7.37 0.78 3.14
CA ASN A 30 7.13 0.10 4.41
C ASN A 30 5.76 0.43 5.00
N GLU A 31 5.35 1.70 4.95
CA GLU A 31 4.02 2.11 5.39
C GLU A 31 2.91 1.47 4.56
N ILE A 32 3.06 1.45 3.23
CA ILE A 32 2.11 0.80 2.31
C ILE A 32 1.96 -0.68 2.66
N ILE A 33 3.08 -1.40 2.82
CA ILE A 33 3.08 -2.83 3.16
C ILE A 33 2.38 -3.06 4.50
N ALA A 34 2.71 -2.27 5.52
CA ALA A 34 2.08 -2.38 6.83
C ALA A 34 0.55 -2.19 6.76
N ILE A 35 0.07 -1.28 5.91
CA ILE A 35 -1.37 -1.08 5.69
C ILE A 35 -1.99 -2.29 4.98
N ILE A 36 -1.36 -2.82 3.93
CA ILE A 36 -1.83 -4.01 3.20
C ILE A 36 -1.96 -5.22 4.15
N VAL A 37 -0.92 -5.46 4.96
CA VAL A 37 -0.91 -6.54 5.96
C VAL A 37 -2.04 -6.37 6.97
N LYS A 38 -2.25 -5.14 7.49
CA LYS A 38 -3.34 -4.83 8.41
C LYS A 38 -4.72 -5.04 7.77
N LEU A 39 -4.91 -4.60 6.54
CA LEU A 39 -6.16 -4.78 5.79
C LEU A 39 -6.48 -6.27 5.60
N ASN A 40 -5.51 -7.08 5.21
CA ASN A 40 -5.70 -8.52 5.02
C ASN A 40 -5.99 -9.25 6.36
N ASN A 41 -5.39 -8.82 7.47
CA ASN A 41 -5.63 -9.42 8.78
C ASN A 41 -7.01 -9.09 9.36
N LEU A 42 -7.59 -7.91 9.05
CA LEU A 42 -8.91 -7.52 9.55
C LEU A 42 -10.03 -8.45 9.08
N ASP A 43 -9.91 -9.01 7.87
CA ASP A 43 -10.89 -9.96 7.35
C ASP A 43 -10.69 -11.39 7.88
N ARG A 44 -9.57 -11.66 8.58
CA ARG A 44 -9.27 -12.97 9.21
C ARG A 44 -9.75 -13.07 10.66
N MET A 45 -10.28 -12.00 11.26
CA MET A 45 -10.83 -12.09 12.61
C MET A 45 -12.11 -12.94 12.59
N PRO A 46 -12.18 -14.04 13.36
CA PRO A 46 -13.43 -14.79 13.49
C PRO A 46 -14.46 -13.86 14.12
N VAL A 47 -15.55 -13.61 13.40
CA VAL A 47 -16.74 -12.99 14.00
C VAL A 47 -17.39 -14.06 14.86
N GLY A 48 -16.85 -14.27 16.06
CA GLY A 48 -17.47 -15.11 17.06
C GLY A 48 -18.81 -14.50 17.51
N PRO A 49 -19.81 -15.32 17.89
CA PRO A 49 -21.11 -14.85 18.37
C PRO A 49 -21.02 -13.78 19.48
N SER A 50 -19.95 -13.82 20.29
CA SER A 50 -19.74 -12.93 21.43
C SER A 50 -19.48 -11.45 21.08
N VAL A 51 -19.09 -11.13 19.84
CA VAL A 51 -18.83 -9.72 19.43
C VAL A 51 -20.12 -9.06 18.94
N ILE A 52 -21.02 -9.83 18.33
CA ILE A 52 -22.30 -9.34 17.81
C ILE A 52 -23.19 -8.86 18.96
N ASP A 53 -23.21 -9.59 20.09
CA ASP A 53 -24.00 -9.23 21.27
C ASP A 53 -23.46 -7.99 22.02
N THR A 54 -22.17 -7.67 21.89
CA THR A 54 -21.59 -6.48 22.51
C THR A 54 -21.78 -5.22 21.65
N VAL A 55 -21.92 -5.38 20.32
CA VAL A 55 -22.07 -4.26 19.38
C VAL A 55 -23.54 -3.85 19.19
N ILE A 56 -24.48 -4.80 19.22
CA ILE A 56 -25.92 -4.50 19.06
C ILE A 56 -26.48 -3.71 20.25
N ASN A 57 -25.89 -3.82 21.44
CA ASN A 57 -26.35 -3.11 22.64
C ASN A 57 -25.82 -1.67 22.79
N ASN A 58 -25.05 -1.15 21.82
CA ASN A 58 -24.51 0.23 21.84
C ASN A 58 -25.02 1.10 20.67
N VAL A 59 -26.19 0.75 20.12
CA VAL A 59 -26.87 1.53 19.08
C VAL A 59 -27.48 2.79 19.73
N ASP A 60 -26.64 3.81 19.98
CA ASP A 60 -27.13 5.15 20.34
C ASP A 60 -26.17 6.31 19.99
N SER A 61 -25.38 6.18 18.91
CA SER A 61 -24.79 7.37 18.28
C SER A 61 -24.70 7.22 16.76
N MET A 62 -25.80 7.57 16.10
CA MET A 62 -25.92 7.81 14.66
C MET A 62 -25.05 8.99 14.19
N LEU A 63 -23.72 8.80 14.12
CA LEU A 63 -22.85 9.61 13.28
C LEU A 63 -21.96 8.65 12.50
N PHE A 64 -21.96 8.80 11.19
CA PHE A 64 -21.24 7.99 10.20
C PHE A 64 -19.76 7.78 10.59
N ARG A 65 -19.47 6.70 11.33
CA ARG A 65 -18.09 6.29 11.62
C ARG A 65 -17.65 5.38 10.48
N PRO A 66 -16.73 5.80 9.59
CA PRO A 66 -16.20 4.92 8.58
C PRO A 66 -15.58 3.70 9.26
N SER A 67 -15.85 2.50 8.74
CA SER A 67 -15.26 1.28 9.27
C SER A 67 -13.74 1.36 9.23
N LEU A 68 -13.05 0.70 10.16
CA LEU A 68 -11.58 0.66 10.17
C LEU A 68 -11.01 0.23 8.81
N LYS A 69 -11.68 -0.71 8.13
CA LYS A 69 -11.34 -1.14 6.77
C LYS A 69 -11.46 -0.01 5.75
N CYS A 70 -12.51 0.81 5.83
CA CYS A 70 -12.68 2.00 4.98
C CYS A 70 -11.57 3.02 5.23
N ILE A 71 -11.26 3.33 6.50
CA ILE A 71 -10.19 4.25 6.88
C ILE A 71 -8.84 3.78 6.34
N LEU A 72 -8.53 2.49 6.48
CA LEU A 72 -7.27 1.92 6.01
C LEU A 72 -7.17 1.88 4.48
N ARG A 73 -8.26 1.64 3.74
CA ARG A 73 -8.26 1.75 2.27
C ARG A 73 -8.00 3.19 1.81
N ILE A 74 -8.64 4.17 2.44
CA ILE A 74 -8.39 5.60 2.15
C ILE A 74 -6.93 5.94 2.42
N LYS A 75 -6.39 5.47 3.57
CA LYS A 75 -4.97 5.67 3.89
C LYS A 75 -4.06 5.01 2.86
N LEU A 76 -4.33 3.77 2.47
CA LEU A 76 -3.56 3.06 1.44
C LEU A 76 -3.52 3.84 0.13
N ARG A 77 -4.67 4.36 -0.33
CA ARG A 77 -4.74 5.21 -1.52
C ARG A 77 -3.84 6.44 -1.40
N ILE A 78 -3.93 7.15 -0.28
CA ILE A 78 -3.10 8.35 -0.03
C ILE A 78 -1.60 7.99 -0.07
N GLU A 79 -1.20 6.88 0.55
CA GLU A 79 0.21 6.48 0.55
C GLU A 79 0.70 6.03 -0.83
N LEU A 80 -0.16 5.38 -1.63
CA LEU A 80 0.14 5.04 -3.02
C LEU A 80 0.34 6.30 -3.87
N ASP A 81 -0.53 7.30 -3.74
CA ASP A 81 -0.40 8.58 -4.46
C ASP A 81 0.88 9.33 -4.04
N ASN A 82 1.20 9.32 -2.74
CA ASN A 82 2.43 9.92 -2.22
C ASN A 82 3.68 9.19 -2.75
N CYS A 83 3.65 7.86 -2.79
CA CYS A 83 4.71 7.03 -3.36
C CYS A 83 4.91 7.34 -4.85
N GLN A 84 3.82 7.47 -5.61
CA GLN A 84 3.88 7.85 -7.02
C GLN A 84 4.56 9.21 -7.22
N ARG A 85 4.18 10.22 -6.44
CA ARG A 85 4.79 11.57 -6.50
C ARG A 85 6.29 11.50 -6.20
N LEU A 86 6.68 10.73 -5.20
CA LEU A 86 8.07 10.56 -4.81
C LEU A 86 8.89 9.85 -5.89
N ILE A 87 8.34 8.81 -6.51
CA ILE A 87 8.97 8.17 -7.68
C ILE A 87 9.18 9.20 -8.79
N HIS A 88 8.16 10.01 -9.12
CA HIS A 88 8.28 11.06 -10.13
C HIS A 88 9.35 12.11 -9.79
N GLN A 89 9.52 12.48 -8.51
CA GLN A 89 10.59 13.37 -8.07
C GLN A 89 11.98 12.75 -8.26
N ILE A 90 12.12 11.45 -7.99
CA ILE A 90 13.38 10.72 -8.17
C ILE A 90 13.76 10.62 -9.64
N ILE A 91 12.81 10.23 -10.50
CA ILE A 91 13.07 9.98 -11.92
C ILE A 91 12.99 11.23 -12.81
N GLY A 92 12.61 12.38 -12.23
CA GLY A 92 12.05 13.55 -12.91
C GLY A 92 12.69 13.92 -14.24
N SER A 93 14.00 14.21 -14.23
CA SER A 93 14.75 14.59 -15.43
C SER A 93 15.45 13.43 -16.14
N TYR A 94 15.38 12.21 -15.58
CA TYR A 94 16.16 11.07 -16.05
C TYR A 94 15.40 10.18 -17.01
N LEU A 95 14.06 10.18 -16.94
CA LEU A 95 13.23 9.28 -17.72
C LEU A 95 12.31 10.02 -18.69
N THR A 96 11.94 9.32 -19.75
CA THR A 96 11.07 9.87 -20.80
C THR A 96 9.64 10.08 -20.32
N PRO A 97 8.86 10.97 -20.95
CA PRO A 97 7.43 11.14 -20.67
C PRO A 97 6.64 9.82 -20.71
N LYS A 98 7.00 8.90 -21.62
CA LYS A 98 6.42 7.54 -21.68
C LYS A 98 6.65 6.74 -20.40
N SER A 99 7.79 6.92 -19.74
CA SER A 99 8.08 6.25 -18.47
C SER A 99 7.27 6.84 -17.32
N HIS A 100 7.10 8.18 -17.32
CA HIS A 100 6.20 8.84 -16.39
C HIS A 100 4.74 8.37 -16.56
N ALA A 101 4.26 8.28 -17.80
CA ALA A 101 2.91 7.79 -18.10
C ALA A 101 2.68 6.35 -17.61
N ARG A 102 3.70 5.47 -17.71
CA ARG A 102 3.61 4.09 -17.19
C ARG A 102 3.46 4.04 -15.67
N ILE A 103 4.21 4.88 -14.96
CA ILE A 103 4.10 4.99 -13.50
C ILE A 103 2.70 5.49 -13.14
N GLY A 104 2.22 6.54 -13.81
CA GLY A 104 0.86 7.04 -13.61
C GLY A 104 -0.21 5.98 -13.87
N PHE A 105 -0.11 5.23 -14.97
CA PHE A 105 -1.05 4.15 -15.28
C PHE A 105 -1.11 3.09 -14.19
N ILE A 106 0.04 2.64 -13.68
CA ILE A 106 0.12 1.61 -12.63
C ILE A 106 -0.47 2.14 -11.33
N PHE A 107 0.00 3.31 -10.86
CA PHE A 107 -0.41 3.86 -9.57
C PHE A 107 -1.89 4.22 -9.54
N ASN A 108 -2.41 4.83 -10.62
CA ASN A 108 -3.84 5.13 -10.74
C ASN A 108 -4.71 3.86 -10.68
N PHE A 109 -4.25 2.75 -11.26
CA PHE A 109 -4.98 1.49 -11.20
C PHE A 109 -4.99 0.91 -9.78
N ILE A 110 -3.81 0.76 -9.16
CA ILE A 110 -3.70 0.13 -7.83
C ILE A 110 -4.25 0.99 -6.69
N SER A 111 -4.38 2.30 -6.89
CA SER A 111 -4.98 3.24 -5.93
C SER A 111 -6.48 3.48 -6.15
N SER A 112 -7.05 2.93 -7.23
CA SER A 112 -8.49 3.07 -7.55
C SER A 112 -9.37 2.41 -6.49
N ASP A 113 -10.54 3.00 -6.22
CA ASP A 113 -11.48 2.47 -5.23
C ASP A 113 -12.05 1.12 -5.69
N GLU A 114 -12.25 0.96 -6.99
CA GLU A 114 -12.70 -0.28 -7.62
C GLU A 114 -11.70 -1.41 -7.37
N PHE A 115 -10.41 -1.16 -7.61
CA PHE A 115 -9.36 -2.16 -7.37
C PHE A 115 -9.19 -2.47 -5.88
N LEU A 116 -9.10 -1.44 -5.03
CA LEU A 116 -8.92 -1.63 -3.59
C LEU A 116 -10.13 -2.33 -2.95
N THR A 117 -11.35 -2.03 -3.41
CA THR A 117 -12.55 -2.73 -2.97
C THR A 117 -12.54 -4.17 -3.44
N TYR A 118 -12.19 -4.41 -4.71
CA TYR A 118 -12.09 -5.74 -5.28
C TYR A 118 -11.07 -6.59 -4.55
N ILE A 119 -9.82 -6.15 -4.43
CA ILE A 119 -8.71 -6.97 -3.94
C ILE A 119 -8.85 -7.31 -2.46
N PHE A 120 -9.38 -6.38 -1.65
CA PHE A 120 -9.64 -6.59 -0.22
C PHE A 120 -11.06 -7.09 0.08
N ASN A 121 -11.84 -7.57 -0.90
CA ASN A 121 -13.14 -8.18 -0.63
C ASN A 121 -13.00 -9.67 -0.29
N PHE A 122 -13.12 -10.03 0.98
CA PHE A 122 -13.01 -11.41 1.44
C PHE A 122 -14.18 -12.32 1.03
N LYS A 123 -15.33 -11.72 0.68
CA LYS A 123 -16.55 -12.47 0.32
C LYS A 123 -16.56 -12.96 -1.12
N SER A 124 -15.67 -12.45 -1.97
CA SER A 124 -15.50 -12.95 -3.35
C SER A 124 -14.39 -14.01 -3.39
N THR A 125 -14.73 -15.16 -3.98
CA THR A 125 -14.01 -16.43 -3.81
C THR A 125 -12.67 -16.54 -4.56
N GLY A 126 -12.27 -15.56 -5.39
CA GLY A 126 -11.06 -15.65 -6.22
C GLY A 126 -9.87 -14.77 -5.78
N ASN A 127 -10.14 -13.56 -5.31
CA ASN A 127 -9.11 -12.55 -5.00
C ASN A 127 -8.48 -12.73 -3.60
N HIS A 128 -9.13 -13.49 -2.71
CA HIS A 128 -8.59 -13.74 -1.37
C HIS A 128 -7.25 -14.51 -1.42
N ALA A 129 -7.12 -15.49 -2.31
CA ALA A 129 -5.88 -16.22 -2.50
C ALA A 129 -4.75 -15.29 -2.97
N ILE A 130 -5.07 -14.41 -3.92
CA ILE A 130 -4.12 -13.43 -4.47
C ILE A 130 -3.62 -12.48 -3.38
N ILE A 131 -4.52 -11.85 -2.61
CA ILE A 131 -4.09 -10.90 -1.57
C ILE A 131 -3.36 -11.60 -0.42
N LYS A 132 -3.69 -12.87 -0.15
CA LYS A 132 -2.94 -13.69 0.81
C LYS A 132 -1.51 -13.91 0.33
N GLU A 133 -1.33 -14.38 -0.90
CA GLU A 133 -0.02 -14.61 -1.50
C GLU A 133 0.82 -13.33 -1.50
N ILE A 134 0.25 -12.22 -1.98
CA ILE A 134 0.90 -10.90 -1.94
C ILE A 134 1.31 -10.53 -0.50
N THR A 135 0.43 -10.73 0.48
CA THR A 135 0.73 -10.38 1.88
C THR A 135 1.83 -11.27 2.46
N ASP A 136 1.83 -12.56 2.12
CA ASP A 136 2.81 -13.51 2.62
C ASP A 136 4.20 -13.22 2.01
N ASP A 137 4.27 -12.91 0.71
CA ASP A 137 5.51 -12.49 0.03
C ASP A 137 6.04 -11.17 0.60
N LEU A 138 5.16 -10.18 0.82
CA LEU A 138 5.55 -8.91 1.40
C LEU A 138 6.08 -9.07 2.84
N ARG A 139 5.56 -10.03 3.62
CA ARG A 139 6.08 -10.34 4.97
C ARG A 139 7.45 -10.99 4.92
N VAL A 140 7.71 -11.87 3.94
CA VAL A 140 9.05 -12.43 3.72
C VAL A 140 10.02 -11.31 3.36
N PHE A 141 9.65 -10.47 2.39
CA PHE A 141 10.44 -9.31 2.01
C PHE A 141 10.74 -8.37 3.19
N MET A 142 9.76 -8.07 4.05
CA MET A 142 10.00 -7.23 5.23
C MET A 142 10.97 -7.85 6.26
N ARG A 143 10.96 -9.19 6.41
CA ARG A 143 11.89 -9.89 7.31
C ARG A 143 13.31 -9.89 6.76
N ASP A 144 13.47 -10.11 5.47
CA ASP A 144 14.77 -10.19 4.81
C ASP A 144 15.50 -8.83 4.77
N VAL A 145 14.76 -7.72 4.92
CA VAL A 145 15.30 -6.35 4.87
C VAL A 145 15.46 -5.74 6.30
N GLU A 146 15.38 -6.57 7.36
CA GLU A 146 15.49 -6.17 8.78
C GLU A 146 14.53 -5.02 9.16
N ILE A 147 13.26 -5.08 8.70
CA ILE A 147 12.25 -4.04 8.95
C ILE A 147 11.32 -4.44 10.11
N ILE A 148 11.44 -5.66 10.63
CA ILE A 148 10.66 -6.17 11.76
C ILE A 148 11.60 -6.99 12.65
N ASP A 149 11.80 -6.54 13.90
CA ASP A 149 12.24 -7.39 15.03
C ASP A 149 11.09 -8.30 15.50
#